data_AF-A0A7S3UMM9-F1
#
_entry.id   AF-A0A7S3UMM9-F1
#
_cell.length_a   1.000
_cell.length_b   1.000
_cell.length_c   1.000
_cell.angle_alpha   90.00
_cell.angle_beta   90.00
_cell.angle_gamma   90.00
#
_symmetry.space_group_name_H-M   'P 1'
#
loop_
_entity.id
_entity.type
_entity.pdbx_description
1 polymer ?
#
loop_
_entity_poly.entity_id
_entity_poly.type
_entity_poly.pdbx_seq_one_letter_code
_entity_poly.pdbx_strand_id
1 'polypeptide(L)'
;LGEPSRSHFGSSVLVVMAVSILPPPPGLARQTTVCRSRSVSSQSSTESTAPSTPKCSSFESDPELQFLVDRSEVGGITTLMVRNVPGRCSQQSLLDFFFELGFRGLVDLFYMPVDFRKRVGLGYCFINLTSAESAAVFRSKVQGLVCPLSKGFGKVLQVSPARIQGFKDNLTALRNNLAASSGGDSETPAIINPATGCRLRMPEPTGRLRRTRKKVVMDFEGLMTRLCHQ
;
A
#
# COMPACT_ATOMS: atom_id res chain seq x y z
N LEU A 1 38.61 -25.84 -45.25
CA LEU A 1 38.22 -24.49 -45.72
C LEU A 1 36.99 -24.08 -44.91
N GLY A 2 37.01 -23.26 -43.87
CA GLY A 2 38.05 -22.52 -43.15
C GLY A 2 37.50 -22.21 -41.75
N GLU A 3 38.40 -22.20 -40.77
CA GLU A 3 38.25 -21.78 -39.37
C GLU A 3 38.21 -20.21 -39.27
N PRO A 4 38.06 -19.61 -38.07
CA PRO A 4 37.11 -18.53 -37.78
C PRO A 4 37.74 -17.14 -37.65
N SER A 5 36.91 -16.10 -37.67
CA SER A 5 37.30 -14.73 -37.36
C SER A 5 36.94 -14.34 -35.92
N ARG A 6 37.97 -14.28 -35.07
CA ARG A 6 38.03 -13.56 -33.79
C ARG A 6 38.21 -12.05 -34.02
N SER A 7 38.03 -11.30 -32.91
CA SER A 7 38.63 -9.98 -32.58
C SER A 7 37.78 -8.76 -32.97
N HIS A 8 37.71 -7.65 -32.22
CA HIS A 8 38.19 -7.24 -30.89
C HIS A 8 37.73 -5.78 -30.62
N PHE A 9 37.62 -5.38 -29.33
CA PHE A 9 37.69 -3.99 -28.78
C PHE A 9 36.51 -3.03 -29.06
N GLY A 10 36.06 -2.14 -28.17
CA GLY A 10 36.56 -1.67 -26.87
C GLY A 10 35.40 -1.15 -25.98
N SER A 11 35.53 -1.26 -24.66
CA SER A 11 35.95 -0.19 -23.72
C SER A 11 34.92 0.95 -23.61
N SER A 12 34.15 0.99 -22.51
CA SER A 12 34.40 1.82 -21.32
C SER A 12 33.73 3.19 -21.41
N VAL A 13 32.65 3.41 -20.66
CA VAL A 13 32.50 4.63 -19.84
C VAL A 13 31.67 4.28 -18.59
N LEU A 14 32.37 3.94 -17.52
CA LEU A 14 31.87 3.92 -16.15
C LEU A 14 31.95 5.36 -15.64
N VAL A 15 30.83 6.08 -15.54
CA VAL A 15 30.82 7.40 -14.89
C VAL A 15 30.64 7.17 -13.39
N VAL A 16 31.77 6.96 -12.72
CA VAL A 16 31.95 7.15 -11.28
C VAL A 16 32.00 8.65 -11.01
N MET A 17 30.97 9.20 -10.38
CA MET A 17 31.05 10.48 -9.69
C MET A 17 31.29 10.20 -8.21
N ALA A 18 32.57 10.10 -7.85
CA ALA A 18 33.04 10.22 -6.48
C ALA A 18 33.15 11.72 -6.16
N VAL A 19 32.47 12.18 -5.11
CA VAL A 19 32.80 13.45 -4.44
C VAL A 19 33.21 13.10 -3.02
N SER A 20 34.50 13.31 -2.75
CA SER A 20 35.14 13.07 -1.46
C SER A 20 35.02 14.30 -0.55
N ILE A 21 34.49 14.06 0.65
CA ILE A 21 35.05 14.41 1.97
C ILE A 21 35.26 15.91 2.30
N LEU A 22 34.51 16.43 3.30
CA LEU A 22 35.06 16.82 4.62
C LEU A 22 33.97 17.11 5.69
N PRO A 23 34.03 16.51 6.89
CA PRO A 23 33.38 16.99 8.13
C PRO A 23 34.32 17.97 8.87
N PRO A 24 33.89 18.94 9.72
CA PRO A 24 33.51 18.74 11.15
C PRO A 24 32.63 19.94 11.70
N PRO A 25 32.54 20.32 13.01
CA PRO A 25 32.99 19.74 14.27
C PRO A 25 31.91 19.65 15.41
N PRO A 26 32.28 19.09 16.58
CA PRO A 26 31.40 18.84 17.73
C PRO A 26 31.50 19.91 18.85
N GLY A 27 30.43 20.00 19.64
CA GLY A 27 30.50 20.30 21.08
C GLY A 27 30.24 21.72 21.57
N LEU A 28 29.13 21.91 22.32
CA LEU A 28 29.06 22.66 23.58
C LEU A 28 27.71 22.35 24.26
N ALA A 29 27.61 21.37 25.16
CA ALA A 29 27.89 21.41 26.59
C ALA A 29 26.87 22.20 27.46
N ARG A 30 26.22 21.40 28.34
CA ARG A 30 25.88 21.64 29.76
C ARG A 30 24.81 22.67 30.14
N GLN A 31 23.76 22.16 30.81
CA GLN A 31 23.49 22.27 32.26
C GLN A 31 22.34 21.29 32.58
N THR A 32 22.47 20.22 33.38
CA THR A 32 22.66 20.07 34.84
C THR A 32 21.72 20.89 35.72
N THR A 33 20.65 20.24 36.18
CA THR A 33 20.05 20.35 37.53
C THR A 33 19.43 18.98 37.85
N VAL A 34 20.13 18.09 38.56
CA VAL A 34 20.08 17.88 40.02
C VAL A 34 18.65 17.83 40.59
N CYS A 35 18.22 16.58 40.75
CA CYS A 35 17.58 15.92 41.91
C CYS A 35 16.63 16.69 42.83
N ARG A 36 15.44 16.13 43.05
CA ARG A 36 14.98 15.85 44.42
C ARG A 36 14.09 14.60 44.49
N SER A 37 14.61 13.62 45.21
CA SER A 37 13.95 12.43 45.73
C SER A 37 12.88 12.77 46.77
N ARG A 38 11.79 12.01 46.78
CA ARG A 38 11.12 11.58 48.03
C ARG A 38 10.52 10.19 47.85
N SER A 39 11.17 9.25 48.50
CA SER A 39 10.70 7.92 48.88
C SER A 39 9.64 8.02 49.98
N VAL A 40 8.56 7.25 49.88
CA VAL A 40 7.95 6.58 51.04
C VAL A 40 7.34 5.25 50.60
N SER A 41 7.82 4.18 51.22
CA SER A 41 7.28 2.80 51.31
C SER A 41 5.85 2.82 51.90
N SER A 42 4.95 1.83 51.88
CA SER A 42 5.04 0.36 51.88
C SER A 42 3.61 -0.22 51.78
N GLN A 43 3.43 -1.44 51.24
CA GLN A 43 2.56 -2.58 51.67
C GLN A 43 1.03 -2.36 51.90
N SER A 44 0.07 -3.25 51.69
CA SER A 44 -0.07 -4.62 51.15
C SER A 44 -1.59 -4.92 50.94
N SER A 45 -1.93 -5.69 49.92
CA SER A 45 -3.06 -6.66 49.76
C SER A 45 -4.40 -6.50 50.53
N THR A 46 -5.52 -6.49 49.79
CA THR A 46 -6.64 -7.46 49.90
C THR A 46 -7.54 -7.47 48.64
N GLU A 47 -7.69 -8.67 48.08
CA GLU A 47 -8.87 -9.34 47.49
C GLU A 47 -9.97 -8.64 46.64
N SER A 48 -10.21 -9.28 45.49
CA SER A 48 -11.48 -9.47 44.73
C SER A 48 -12.44 -8.31 44.50
N THR A 49 -12.63 -7.95 43.23
CA THR A 49 -13.85 -8.24 42.44
C THR A 49 -13.72 -7.56 41.07
N ALA A 50 -13.80 -8.35 39.99
CA ALA A 50 -13.88 -7.83 38.62
C ALA A 50 -15.16 -6.98 38.44
N PRO A 51 -15.14 -5.99 37.54
CA PRO A 51 -15.67 -6.31 36.22
C PRO A 51 -14.89 -5.66 35.06
N SER A 52 -14.69 -6.47 34.02
CA SER A 52 -14.72 -6.09 32.61
C SER A 52 -13.94 -4.85 32.17
N THR A 53 -12.75 -5.09 31.61
CA THR A 53 -12.35 -4.36 30.40
C THR A 53 -12.46 -5.33 29.23
N PRO A 54 -13.29 -5.08 28.21
CA PRO A 54 -13.03 -5.72 26.94
C PRO A 54 -11.81 -4.99 26.37
N LYS A 55 -10.62 -5.52 26.60
CA LYS A 55 -9.51 -5.29 25.66
C LYS A 55 -9.96 -5.90 24.35
N CYS A 56 -10.55 -5.08 23.50
CA CYS A 56 -10.95 -5.46 22.17
C CYS A 56 -9.67 -5.71 21.36
N SER A 57 -9.19 -6.96 21.39
CA SER A 57 -8.06 -7.46 20.62
C SER A 57 -8.44 -7.42 19.16
N SER A 58 -8.08 -6.31 18.53
CA SER A 58 -8.75 -5.78 17.36
C SER A 58 -8.16 -6.29 16.04
N PHE A 59 -7.33 -7.33 16.05
CA PHE A 59 -6.69 -7.85 14.83
C PHE A 59 -6.31 -9.35 14.86
N GLU A 60 -6.36 -10.01 16.03
CA GLU A 60 -5.51 -11.19 16.29
C GLU A 60 -6.10 -12.57 15.95
N SER A 61 -7.18 -12.66 15.17
CA SER A 61 -7.81 -13.96 14.91
C SER A 61 -7.29 -14.67 13.65
N ASP A 62 -6.59 -13.96 12.76
CA ASP A 62 -6.07 -14.54 11.52
C ASP A 62 -4.53 -14.44 11.50
N PRO A 63 -3.81 -15.57 11.72
CA PRO A 63 -2.34 -15.56 11.76
C PRO A 63 -1.72 -15.17 10.42
N GLU A 64 -2.41 -15.41 9.31
CA GLU A 64 -1.92 -15.08 7.98
C GLU A 64 -1.97 -13.57 7.73
N LEU A 65 -2.98 -12.91 8.27
CA LEU A 65 -3.15 -11.46 8.16
C LEU A 65 -2.21 -10.69 9.10
N GLN A 66 -1.97 -11.21 10.31
CA GLN A 66 -0.97 -10.66 11.24
C GLN A 66 0.44 -10.70 10.63
N PHE A 67 0.78 -11.80 9.98
CA PHE A 67 2.05 -11.96 9.29
C PHE A 67 2.29 -10.95 8.17
N LEU A 68 1.24 -10.58 7.41
CA LEU A 68 1.36 -9.52 6.38
C LEU A 68 1.60 -8.15 7.01
N VAL A 69 0.98 -7.86 8.15
CA VAL A 69 1.24 -6.62 8.89
C VAL A 69 2.68 -6.58 9.38
N ASP A 70 3.17 -7.67 9.95
CA ASP A 70 4.53 -7.72 10.53
C ASP A 70 5.63 -7.63 9.46
N ARG A 71 5.36 -8.12 8.24
CA ARG A 71 6.30 -8.03 7.10
C ARG A 71 6.23 -6.72 6.33
N SER A 72 5.20 -5.90 6.55
CA SER A 72 5.01 -4.69 5.76
C SER A 72 6.18 -3.72 5.93
N GLU A 73 6.73 -3.23 4.82
CA GLU A 73 7.85 -2.28 4.87
C GLU A 73 7.42 -0.95 5.49
N VAL A 74 8.25 -0.44 6.40
CA VAL A 74 8.07 0.86 7.05
C VAL A 74 8.99 1.88 6.39
N GLY A 75 8.43 2.65 5.46
CA GLY A 75 9.14 3.70 4.73
C GLY A 75 9.20 3.43 3.21
N GLY A 76 9.22 4.50 2.42
CA GLY A 76 9.15 4.41 0.96
C GLY A 76 7.72 4.42 0.40
N ILE A 77 7.60 4.36 -0.93
CA ILE A 77 6.32 4.33 -1.65
C ILE A 77 6.04 2.89 -2.06
N THR A 78 5.09 2.24 -1.40
CA THR A 78 4.69 0.85 -1.69
C THR A 78 3.30 0.77 -2.32
N THR A 79 2.44 1.75 -2.04
CA THR A 79 1.05 1.81 -2.52
C THR A 79 0.93 2.76 -3.71
N LEU A 80 0.35 2.27 -4.78
CA LEU A 80 0.15 3.01 -6.03
C LEU A 80 -1.34 3.09 -6.37
N MET A 81 -1.73 4.23 -6.94
CA MET A 81 -3.01 4.45 -7.58
C MET A 81 -2.82 4.29 -9.08
N VAL A 82 -3.55 3.37 -9.70
CA VAL A 82 -3.61 3.22 -11.15
C VAL A 82 -4.89 3.87 -11.66
N ARG A 83 -4.77 4.77 -12.62
CA ARG A 83 -5.85 5.57 -13.20
C ARG A 83 -6.10 5.19 -14.64
N ASN A 84 -7.23 5.66 -15.15
CA ASN A 84 -7.73 5.39 -16.49
C ASN A 84 -7.97 3.89 -16.72
N VAL A 85 -8.42 3.20 -15.69
CA VAL A 85 -8.83 1.81 -15.76
C VAL A 85 -10.15 1.70 -16.56
N PRO A 86 -10.36 0.70 -17.43
CA PRO A 86 -11.65 0.47 -18.07
C PRO A 86 -12.75 0.16 -17.06
N GLY A 87 -13.85 0.93 -17.02
CA GLY A 87 -14.91 0.72 -16.01
C GLY A 87 -15.61 -0.64 -16.09
N ARG A 88 -15.56 -1.33 -17.24
CA ARG A 88 -16.14 -2.67 -17.41
C ARG A 88 -15.16 -3.81 -17.12
N CYS A 89 -13.92 -3.53 -16.69
CA CYS A 89 -13.02 -4.60 -16.24
C CYS A 89 -13.41 -5.06 -14.83
N SER A 90 -13.23 -6.35 -14.56
CA SER A 90 -13.44 -6.89 -13.22
C SER A 90 -12.19 -6.68 -12.35
N GLN A 91 -12.37 -6.70 -11.03
CA GLN A 91 -11.26 -6.62 -10.08
C GLN A 91 -10.26 -7.76 -10.33
N GLN A 92 -10.78 -8.98 -10.55
CA GLN A 92 -9.96 -10.17 -10.76
C GLN A 92 -9.18 -10.09 -12.08
N SER A 93 -9.83 -9.74 -13.19
CA SER A 93 -9.16 -9.66 -14.50
C SER A 93 -8.05 -8.62 -14.53
N LEU A 94 -8.22 -7.51 -13.83
CA LEU A 94 -7.18 -6.47 -13.73
C LEU A 94 -5.99 -6.94 -12.87
N LEU A 95 -6.28 -7.67 -11.79
CA LEU A 95 -5.26 -8.28 -10.96
C LEU A 95 -4.48 -9.38 -11.69
N ASP A 96 -5.17 -10.24 -12.44
CA ASP A 96 -4.56 -11.29 -13.27
C ASP A 96 -3.64 -10.68 -14.33
N PHE A 97 -4.06 -9.58 -14.97
CA PHE A 97 -3.21 -8.82 -15.89
C PHE A 97 -1.92 -8.33 -15.22
N PHE A 98 -1.98 -7.82 -13.98
CA PHE A 98 -0.76 -7.44 -13.25
C PHE A 98 0.10 -8.66 -12.90
N PHE A 99 -0.50 -9.81 -12.60
CA PHE A 99 0.24 -11.04 -12.38
C PHE A 99 0.96 -11.52 -13.64
N GLU A 100 0.35 -11.42 -14.81
CA GLU A 100 0.98 -11.72 -16.11
C GLU A 100 2.18 -10.81 -16.40
N LEU A 101 2.19 -9.57 -15.90
CA LEU A 101 3.33 -8.64 -15.99
C LEU A 101 4.50 -8.99 -15.05
N GLY A 102 4.35 -10.04 -14.23
CA GLY A 102 5.36 -10.53 -13.30
C GLY A 102 5.23 -10.00 -11.87
N PHE A 103 4.06 -9.49 -11.48
CA PHE A 103 3.82 -9.01 -10.11
C PHE A 103 3.15 -10.05 -9.20
N ARG A 104 3.04 -11.30 -9.66
CA ARG A 104 2.55 -12.39 -8.81
C ARG A 104 3.50 -12.60 -7.63
N GLY A 105 2.94 -12.65 -6.42
CA GLY A 105 3.72 -12.76 -5.19
C GLY A 105 4.38 -11.45 -4.74
N LEU A 106 4.13 -10.33 -5.43
CA LEU A 106 4.62 -8.99 -5.04
C LEU A 106 3.49 -8.05 -4.60
N VAL A 107 2.23 -8.49 -4.70
CA VAL A 107 1.03 -7.74 -4.33
C VAL A 107 0.47 -8.35 -3.05
N ASP A 108 0.24 -7.52 -2.04
CA ASP A 108 -0.37 -7.93 -0.76
C ASP A 108 -1.80 -7.37 -0.56
N LEU A 109 -2.12 -6.27 -1.22
CA LEU A 109 -3.43 -5.63 -1.15
C LEU A 109 -3.81 -5.00 -2.49
N PHE A 110 -5.03 -5.28 -2.92
CA PHE A 110 -5.60 -4.72 -4.13
C PHE A 110 -7.06 -4.31 -3.91
N TYR A 111 -7.45 -3.14 -4.39
CA TYR A 111 -8.83 -2.68 -4.27
C TYR A 111 -9.24 -1.80 -5.46
N MET A 112 -10.37 -2.13 -6.06
CA MET A 112 -10.96 -1.36 -7.15
C MET A 112 -12.38 -0.89 -6.77
N PRO A 113 -12.58 0.41 -6.51
CA PRO A 113 -13.92 0.94 -6.24
C PRO A 113 -14.88 0.74 -7.42
N VAL A 114 -16.12 0.37 -7.11
CA VAL A 114 -17.20 0.14 -8.06
C VAL A 114 -18.38 1.07 -7.76
N ASP A 115 -18.99 1.63 -8.81
CA ASP A 115 -20.30 2.26 -8.72
C ASP A 115 -21.35 1.16 -8.57
N PHE A 116 -21.86 0.96 -7.35
CA PHE A 116 -22.88 -0.06 -7.05
C PHE A 116 -24.16 0.07 -7.87
N ARG A 117 -24.52 1.27 -8.35
CA ARG A 117 -25.74 1.48 -9.16
C ARG A 117 -25.54 0.95 -10.57
N LYS A 118 -24.36 1.20 -11.14
CA LYS A 118 -24.03 0.87 -12.52
C LYS A 118 -23.23 -0.43 -12.66
N ARG A 119 -22.75 -1.00 -11.55
CA ARG A 119 -21.85 -2.16 -11.47
C ARG A 119 -20.64 -2.03 -12.39
N VAL A 120 -20.06 -0.82 -12.44
CA VAL A 120 -18.84 -0.51 -13.21
C VAL A 120 -17.79 0.13 -12.29
N GLY A 121 -16.52 -0.18 -12.53
CA GLY A 121 -15.41 0.45 -11.83
C GLY A 121 -15.36 1.96 -12.05
N LEU A 122 -14.89 2.70 -11.04
CA LEU A 122 -14.77 4.18 -11.08
C LEU A 122 -13.62 4.68 -11.97
N GLY A 123 -12.89 3.79 -12.62
CA GLY A 123 -11.78 4.14 -13.52
C GLY A 123 -10.43 4.28 -12.84
N TYR A 124 -10.31 3.81 -11.59
CA TYR A 124 -9.05 3.70 -10.88
C TYR A 124 -9.05 2.51 -9.92
N CYS A 125 -7.85 2.10 -9.50
CA CYS A 125 -7.66 1.09 -8.45
C CYS A 125 -6.43 1.43 -7.61
N PHE A 126 -6.35 0.81 -6.43
CA PHE A 126 -5.21 0.87 -5.53
C PHE A 126 -4.55 -0.49 -5.45
N ILE A 127 -3.23 -0.48 -5.48
CA ILE A 127 -2.39 -1.67 -5.36
C ILE A 127 -1.29 -1.36 -4.35
N ASN A 128 -1.14 -2.19 -3.33
CA ASN A 128 0.04 -2.17 -2.47
C ASN A 128 0.96 -3.32 -2.87
N LEU A 129 2.24 -3.01 -2.97
CA LEU A 129 3.28 -3.99 -3.20
C LEU A 129 4.08 -4.23 -1.93
N THR A 130 4.74 -5.37 -1.88
CA THR A 130 5.49 -5.82 -0.71
C THR A 130 6.75 -4.98 -0.43
N SER A 131 7.31 -4.31 -1.44
CA SER A 131 8.48 -3.45 -1.30
C SER A 131 8.43 -2.20 -2.17
N ALA A 132 9.16 -1.15 -1.76
CA ALA A 132 9.27 0.09 -2.51
C ALA A 132 9.97 -0.09 -3.89
N GLU A 133 10.91 -1.03 -3.96
CA GLU A 133 11.58 -1.40 -5.22
C GLU A 133 10.58 -1.99 -6.22
N SER A 134 9.74 -2.92 -5.76
CA SER A 134 8.67 -3.51 -6.58
C SER A 134 7.71 -2.43 -7.11
N ALA A 135 7.42 -1.41 -6.30
CA ALA A 135 6.56 -0.29 -6.69
C ALA A 135 7.20 0.60 -7.76
N ALA A 136 8.51 0.86 -7.67
CA ALA A 136 9.23 1.58 -8.71
C ALA A 136 9.23 0.81 -10.04
N VAL A 137 9.44 -0.52 -10.00
CA VAL A 137 9.38 -1.40 -11.17
C VAL A 137 7.97 -1.45 -11.75
N PHE A 138 6.95 -1.59 -10.90
CA PHE A 138 5.54 -1.58 -11.30
C PHE A 138 5.17 -0.29 -12.02
N ARG A 139 5.50 0.85 -11.42
CA ARG A 139 5.26 2.15 -12.05
C ARG A 139 5.93 2.23 -13.41
N SER A 140 7.20 1.82 -13.51
CA SER A 140 7.95 1.90 -14.77
C SER A 140 7.37 0.98 -15.86
N LYS A 141 6.89 -0.22 -15.50
CA LYS A 141 6.26 -1.14 -16.45
C LYS A 141 4.85 -0.71 -16.86
N VAL A 142 4.04 -0.20 -15.94
CA VAL A 142 2.60 0.04 -16.14
C VAL A 142 2.29 1.46 -16.63
N GLN A 143 3.13 2.44 -16.30
CA GLN A 143 2.96 3.82 -16.73
C GLN A 143 2.95 3.91 -18.26
N GLY A 144 1.88 4.45 -18.83
CA GLY A 144 1.77 4.63 -20.28
C GLY A 144 1.37 3.37 -21.06
N LEU A 145 1.11 2.24 -20.40
CA LEU A 145 0.61 1.05 -21.08
C LEU A 145 -0.84 1.21 -21.51
N VAL A 146 -1.16 0.76 -22.73
CA VAL A 146 -2.54 0.58 -23.15
C VAL A 146 -3.10 -0.64 -22.44
N CYS A 147 -4.18 -0.46 -21.69
CA CYS A 147 -4.83 -1.54 -20.96
C CYS A 147 -5.49 -2.53 -21.95
N PRO A 148 -5.05 -3.80 -21.99
CA PRO A 148 -5.57 -4.79 -22.94
C PRO A 148 -7.02 -5.19 -22.63
N LEU A 149 -7.49 -4.90 -21.42
CA LEU A 149 -8.86 -5.17 -20.98
C LEU A 149 -9.89 -4.16 -21.52
N SER A 150 -9.45 -3.14 -22.28
CA SER A 150 -10.34 -2.18 -22.91
C SER A 150 -11.02 -2.79 -24.14
N LYS A 151 -12.35 -2.84 -24.15
CA LYS A 151 -13.16 -3.30 -25.30
C LYS A 151 -13.40 -2.21 -26.37
N GLY A 152 -12.62 -1.14 -26.38
CA GLY A 152 -12.83 0.03 -27.24
C GLY A 152 -11.54 0.84 -27.38
N PHE A 153 -11.63 2.18 -27.40
CA PHE A 153 -10.44 3.04 -27.41
C PHE A 153 -9.46 2.59 -26.32
N GLY A 154 -8.21 2.35 -26.72
CA GLY A 154 -7.16 1.87 -25.83
C GLY A 154 -6.93 2.87 -24.70
N LYS A 155 -7.33 2.51 -23.48
CA LYS A 155 -7.11 3.37 -22.33
C LYS A 155 -5.66 3.24 -21.86
N VAL A 156 -4.95 4.37 -21.85
CA VAL A 156 -3.57 4.44 -21.38
C VAL A 156 -3.56 4.58 -19.86
N LEU A 157 -2.97 3.60 -19.16
CA LEU A 157 -2.87 3.57 -17.71
C LEU A 157 -1.90 4.65 -17.21
N GLN A 158 -2.26 5.28 -16.09
CA GLN A 158 -1.40 6.25 -15.40
C GLN A 158 -1.22 5.82 -13.95
N VAL A 159 0.01 5.86 -13.46
CA VAL A 159 0.39 5.38 -12.13
C VAL A 159 0.95 6.53 -11.31
N SER A 160 0.35 6.77 -10.16
CA SER A 160 0.78 7.78 -9.19
C SER A 160 0.88 7.18 -7.79
N PRO A 161 1.74 7.70 -6.89
CA PRO A 161 1.71 7.33 -5.48
C PRO A 161 0.31 7.52 -4.89
N ALA A 162 -0.16 6.55 -4.10
CA ALA A 162 -1.40 6.69 -3.36
C ALA A 162 -1.22 7.63 -2.16
N ARG A 163 -2.32 8.23 -1.68
CA ARG A 163 -2.28 9.10 -0.49
C ARG A 163 -1.98 8.32 0.78
N ILE A 164 -2.61 7.14 0.92
CA ILE A 164 -2.37 6.22 2.03
C ILE A 164 -1.31 5.23 1.55
N GLN A 165 -0.21 5.13 2.29
CA GLN A 165 0.93 4.29 1.97
C GLN A 165 1.03 3.13 2.96
N GLY A 166 1.52 1.98 2.49
CA GLY A 166 1.73 0.79 3.30
C GLY A 166 0.50 -0.08 3.48
N PHE A 167 0.73 -1.38 3.68
CA PHE A 167 -0.32 -2.38 3.84
C PHE A 167 -1.22 -2.10 5.05
N LYS A 168 -0.62 -1.88 6.22
CA LYS A 168 -1.33 -1.71 7.50
C LYS A 168 -2.30 -0.53 7.50
N ASP A 169 -1.84 0.62 7.00
CA ASP A 169 -2.64 1.84 6.98
C ASP A 169 -3.77 1.74 5.96
N ASN A 170 -3.48 1.20 4.77
CA ASN A 170 -4.52 0.94 3.77
C ASN A 170 -5.56 -0.05 4.28
N LEU A 171 -5.13 -1.17 4.87
CA LEU A 171 -6.04 -2.16 5.43
C LEU A 171 -6.93 -1.54 6.50
N THR A 172 -6.37 -0.76 7.43
CA THR A 172 -7.13 -0.08 8.49
C THR A 172 -8.15 0.90 7.88
N ALA A 173 -7.72 1.67 6.89
CA ALA A 173 -8.59 2.63 6.21
C ALA A 173 -9.72 1.94 5.43
N LEU A 174 -9.42 0.86 4.71
CA LEU A 174 -10.41 0.06 3.97
C LEU A 174 -11.37 -0.63 4.94
N ARG A 175 -10.86 -1.22 6.02
CA ARG A 175 -11.66 -1.88 7.07
C ARG A 175 -12.67 -0.91 7.68
N ASN A 176 -12.26 0.31 7.98
CA ASN A 176 -13.16 1.28 8.63
C ASN A 176 -14.11 1.97 7.65
N ASN A 177 -13.70 2.19 6.40
CA ASN A 177 -14.49 2.95 5.43
C ASN A 177 -15.35 2.08 4.49
N LEU A 178 -14.94 0.83 4.23
CA LEU A 178 -15.60 -0.06 3.28
C LEU A 178 -16.38 -1.20 3.92
N ALA A 179 -16.10 -1.57 5.18
CA ALA A 179 -16.81 -2.67 5.84
C ALA A 179 -18.30 -2.37 6.15
N ALA A 180 -18.79 -1.21 5.74
CA ALA A 180 -20.23 -0.94 5.66
C ALA A 180 -20.88 -1.49 4.37
N SER A 181 -20.10 -2.08 3.45
CA SER A 181 -20.61 -2.60 2.18
C SER A 181 -20.79 -4.11 2.26
N SER A 182 -22.04 -4.56 2.34
CA SER A 182 -22.46 -5.97 2.24
C SER A 182 -22.28 -6.54 0.82
N GLY A 183 -21.28 -6.07 0.08
CA GLY A 183 -21.02 -6.44 -1.31
C GLY A 183 -20.40 -7.84 -1.43
N GLY A 184 -20.56 -8.46 -2.59
CA GLY A 184 -19.92 -9.77 -2.88
C GLY A 184 -18.40 -9.65 -3.04
N ASP A 185 -17.72 -10.79 -3.19
CA ASP A 185 -16.25 -10.89 -3.26
C ASP A 185 -15.58 -10.04 -4.36
N SER A 186 -16.34 -9.57 -5.34
CA SER A 186 -15.84 -8.70 -6.41
C SER A 186 -15.78 -7.22 -6.02
N GLU A 187 -16.43 -6.83 -4.92
CA GLU A 187 -16.55 -5.44 -4.47
C GLU A 187 -15.72 -5.17 -3.20
N THR A 188 -15.21 -6.23 -2.58
CA THR A 188 -14.34 -6.16 -1.41
C THR A 188 -12.88 -6.08 -1.83
N PRO A 189 -12.04 -5.35 -1.07
CA PRO A 189 -10.59 -5.43 -1.23
C PRO A 189 -10.10 -6.87 -1.27
N ALA A 190 -9.19 -7.16 -2.19
CA ALA A 190 -8.45 -8.40 -2.23
C ALA A 190 -7.19 -8.26 -1.39
N ILE A 191 -7.17 -8.92 -0.23
CA ILE A 191 -5.95 -9.15 0.53
C ILE A 191 -5.33 -10.41 -0.06
N ILE A 192 -4.06 -10.39 -0.39
CA ILE A 192 -3.37 -11.49 -1.08
C ILE A 192 -2.14 -11.82 -0.27
N ASN A 193 -1.96 -13.09 0.07
CA ASN A 193 -0.70 -13.50 0.67
C ASN A 193 0.35 -13.66 -0.46
N PRO A 194 1.45 -12.89 -0.46
CA PRO A 194 2.47 -12.97 -1.49
C PRO A 194 3.22 -14.31 -1.51
N ALA A 195 3.29 -15.03 -0.38
CA ALA A 195 3.96 -16.32 -0.28
C ALA A 195 3.11 -17.47 -0.83
N THR A 196 1.81 -17.48 -0.54
CA THR A 196 0.89 -18.57 -0.96
C THR A 196 0.12 -18.23 -2.24
N GLY A 197 -0.02 -16.95 -2.56
CA GLY A 197 -0.89 -16.45 -3.62
C GLY A 197 -2.38 -16.53 -3.29
N CYS A 198 -2.74 -16.94 -2.07
CA CYS A 198 -4.12 -17.09 -1.64
C CYS A 198 -4.76 -15.73 -1.33
N ARG A 199 -6.04 -15.60 -1.65
CA ARG A 199 -6.84 -14.42 -1.29
C ARG A 199 -7.43 -14.59 0.10
N LEU A 200 -7.16 -13.64 0.99
CA LEU A 200 -7.69 -13.59 2.35
C LEU A 200 -8.98 -12.78 2.41
N ARG A 201 -9.82 -13.12 3.39
CA ARG A 201 -11.06 -12.39 3.66
C ARG A 201 -10.75 -11.09 4.39
N MET A 202 -11.48 -10.02 4.05
CA MET A 202 -11.39 -8.75 4.75
C MET A 202 -11.84 -8.91 6.22
N PRO A 203 -11.07 -8.42 7.21
CA PRO A 203 -11.44 -8.52 8.62
C PRO A 203 -12.61 -7.61 8.98
N GLU A 204 -13.41 -8.03 9.96
CA GLU A 204 -14.59 -7.29 10.46
C GLU A 204 -14.19 -5.93 11.04
N PRO A 205 -14.94 -4.84 10.81
CA PRO A 205 -14.54 -3.48 11.21
C PRO A 205 -14.24 -3.33 12.69
N THR A 206 -13.21 -2.54 13.02
CA THR A 206 -12.80 -2.35 14.41
C THR A 206 -13.75 -1.37 15.11
N GLY A 207 -14.74 -1.92 15.83
CA GLY A 207 -15.66 -1.14 16.66
C GLY A 207 -16.91 -0.63 15.92
N ARG A 208 -17.71 0.19 16.61
CA ARG A 208 -19.00 0.68 16.11
C ARG A 208 -18.76 1.69 14.98
N LEU A 209 -18.92 1.25 13.73
CA LEU A 209 -18.88 2.10 12.55
C LEU A 209 -19.75 3.34 12.78
N ARG A 210 -19.15 4.54 12.81
CA ARG A 210 -19.93 5.77 12.75
C ARG A 210 -20.60 5.77 11.39
N ARG A 211 -21.93 5.62 11.35
CA ARG A 211 -22.75 5.84 10.14
C ARG A 211 -22.54 7.27 9.67
N THR A 212 -21.50 7.54 8.90
CA THR A 212 -21.36 8.79 8.18
C THR A 212 -22.28 8.69 6.97
N ARG A 213 -23.23 9.63 6.85
CA ARG A 213 -24.14 9.72 5.69
C ARG A 213 -23.39 9.99 4.37
N LYS A 214 -22.10 10.30 4.42
CA LYS A 214 -21.22 10.50 3.27
C LYS A 214 -20.34 9.26 3.13
N LYS A 215 -20.36 8.64 1.93
CA LYS A 215 -19.36 7.65 1.53
C LYS A 215 -18.00 8.30 1.66
N VAL A 216 -17.11 7.71 2.45
CA VAL A 216 -15.68 8.04 2.38
C VAL A 216 -15.20 7.45 1.07
N VAL A 217 -15.35 8.23 0.01
CA VAL A 217 -14.58 7.97 -1.19
C VAL A 217 -13.13 8.23 -0.77
N MET A 218 -12.25 7.27 -1.04
CA MET A 218 -10.80 7.47 -0.94
C MET A 218 -10.38 8.39 -2.10
N ASP A 219 -10.99 9.58 -2.19
CA ASP A 219 -10.89 10.48 -3.33
C ASP A 219 -9.97 11.66 -3.08
N PHE A 220 -9.59 12.17 -4.23
CA PHE A 220 -8.50 13.03 -4.60
C PHE A 220 -8.99 14.48 -4.61
N GLU A 221 -8.55 15.34 -3.70
CA GLU A 221 -8.54 16.78 -3.98
C GLU A 221 -7.22 17.38 -3.53
N GLY A 222 -6.48 17.89 -4.51
CA GLY A 222 -5.22 18.58 -4.32
C GLY A 222 -4.22 18.42 -5.46
N LEU A 223 -4.66 18.59 -6.72
CA LEU A 223 -3.97 19.31 -7.81
C LEU A 223 -4.52 18.82 -9.17
N MET A 224 -5.44 19.60 -9.74
CA MET A 224 -5.55 19.92 -11.18
C MET A 224 -6.93 20.54 -11.46
N THR A 225 -7.21 21.66 -10.79
CA THR A 225 -8.14 22.66 -11.31
C THR A 225 -7.36 23.95 -11.47
N ARG A 226 -6.84 24.17 -12.68
CA ARG A 226 -6.63 25.47 -13.36
C ARG A 226 -5.68 25.26 -14.53
N LEU A 227 -6.23 25.33 -15.74
CA LEU A 227 -5.84 26.19 -16.86
C LEU A 227 -6.84 25.81 -17.98
N CYS A 228 -8.00 26.49 -18.03
CA CYS A 228 -8.33 27.56 -18.99
C CYS A 228 -8.31 27.01 -20.43
N HIS A 229 -9.46 26.73 -21.06
CA HIS A 229 -10.19 27.74 -21.85
C HIS A 229 -9.23 28.77 -22.45
N GLN A 230 -8.78 28.46 -23.67
CA GLN A 230 -8.70 29.41 -24.76
C GLN A 230 -8.99 28.67 -26.06
#